data_AF-A0AAW9K8K9-F1
#
_entry.id   AF-A0AAW9K8K9-F1
#
_cell.length_a   1.000
_cell.length_b   1.000
_cell.length_c   1.000
_cell.angle_alpha   90.00
_cell.angle_beta   90.00
_cell.angle_gamma   90.00
#
_symmetry.space_group_name_H-M   'P 1'
#
loop_
_entity.id
_entity.type
_entity.pdbx_description
1 polymer ?
#
loop_
_entity_poly.entity_id
_entity_poly.type
_entity_poly.pdbx_seq_one_letter_code
_entity_poly.pdbx_strand_id
1 'polypeptide(L)'
;MQPRTRSAQLYEEALEHIVGGVNSPSRSFKAVGGGAPVFMERAQGAHFWDVDGNTYIDYLAAYGPIITGHAPPHITKAITHAAETGTLYGTPTELEIKLARMLKEAIPSLDKVRFVNSGTEAVMTTIRVARAYTKRNKIIKFAGCYHGHSDLVLVAAGSGPSTL
;
A
#
# COMPACT_ATOMS: atom_id res chain seq x y z
N MET A 1 9.28 27.57 -1.47
CA MET A 1 9.03 26.36 -0.66
C MET A 1 9.65 26.62 0.70
N GLN A 2 8.95 26.41 1.81
CA GLN A 2 9.58 26.60 3.12
C GLN A 2 10.68 25.54 3.32
N PRO A 3 11.68 25.81 4.19
CA PRO A 3 12.68 24.80 4.53
C PRO A 3 12.05 23.54 5.12
N ARG A 4 12.66 22.37 4.86
CA ARG A 4 12.23 21.04 5.33
C ARG A 4 13.19 20.50 6.39
N THR A 5 13.48 21.31 7.40
CA THR A 5 14.54 21.05 8.39
C THR A 5 14.19 19.87 9.28
N ARG A 6 12.94 19.80 9.77
CA ARG A 6 12.49 18.70 10.63
C ARG A 6 12.42 17.39 9.87
N SER A 7 11.95 17.42 8.62
CA SER A 7 11.98 16.24 7.74
C SER A 7 13.41 15.70 7.54
N ALA A 8 14.41 16.58 7.38
CA ALA A 8 15.81 16.18 7.25
C ALA A 8 16.35 15.50 8.52
N GLN A 9 16.09 16.09 9.69
CA GLN A 9 16.49 15.51 10.98
C GLN A 9 15.85 14.13 11.22
N LEU A 10 14.55 13.98 10.91
CA LEU A 10 13.86 12.69 11.03
C LEU A 10 14.42 11.65 10.07
N TYR A 11 14.85 12.05 8.87
CA TYR A 11 15.48 11.13 7.94
C TYR A 11 16.87 10.68 8.41
N GLU A 12 17.67 11.59 8.96
CA GLU A 12 18.95 11.24 9.59
C GLU A 12 18.73 10.23 10.73
N GLU A 13 17.76 10.47 11.61
CA GLU A 13 17.39 9.52 12.67
C GLU A 13 16.89 8.19 12.09
N ALA A 14 16.06 8.22 11.04
CA ALA A 14 15.54 7.01 10.41
C ALA A 14 16.65 6.14 9.79
N LEU A 15 17.73 6.74 9.28
CA LEU A 15 18.86 6.01 8.70
C LEU A 15 19.61 5.17 9.73
N GLU A 16 19.57 5.53 11.01
CA GLU A 16 20.16 4.75 12.11
C GLU A 16 19.36 3.47 12.43
N HIS A 17 18.11 3.38 11.97
CA HIS A 17 17.17 2.33 12.40
C HIS A 17 16.52 1.54 11.26
N ILE A 18 16.39 2.13 10.09
CA ILE A 18 15.63 1.59 8.95
C ILE A 18 16.55 1.55 7.74
N VAL A 19 16.62 0.41 7.05
CA VAL A 19 17.43 0.27 5.84
C VAL A 19 17.01 1.31 4.79
N GLY A 20 17.91 2.25 4.50
CA GLY A 20 17.64 3.37 3.60
C GLY A 20 16.63 4.40 4.15
N GLY A 21 16.37 4.40 5.45
CA GLY A 21 15.49 5.34 6.16
C GLY A 21 14.00 5.21 5.82
N VAL A 22 13.58 4.18 5.08
CA VAL A 22 12.20 4.02 4.60
C VAL A 22 11.73 2.56 4.57
N ASN A 23 10.44 2.34 4.86
CA ASN A 23 9.81 1.01 4.79
C ASN A 23 9.33 0.61 3.37
N SER A 24 9.53 1.47 2.38
CA SER A 24 9.27 1.17 0.98
C SER A 24 10.23 1.99 0.11
N PRO A 25 11.00 1.38 -0.82
CA PRO A 25 11.97 2.10 -1.64
C PRO A 25 11.40 3.30 -2.40
N SER A 26 10.13 3.22 -2.79
CA SER A 26 9.35 4.28 -3.44
C SER A 26 9.31 5.59 -2.64
N ARG A 27 9.50 5.53 -1.32
CA ARG A 27 9.49 6.69 -0.42
C ARG A 27 10.85 7.36 -0.28
N SER A 28 11.93 6.78 -0.83
CA SER A 28 13.31 7.24 -0.60
C SER A 28 13.71 8.50 -1.38
N PHE A 29 12.84 9.03 -2.24
CA PHE A 29 13.11 10.20 -3.10
C PHE A 29 14.30 10.04 -4.07
N LYS A 30 14.96 8.87 -4.12
CA LYS A 30 16.10 8.59 -5.02
C LYS A 30 15.79 8.89 -6.49
N ALA A 31 14.59 8.56 -6.95
CA ALA A 31 14.16 8.76 -8.33
C ALA A 31 13.93 10.24 -8.72
N VAL A 32 13.83 11.15 -7.74
CA VAL A 32 13.51 12.58 -7.96
C VAL A 32 14.63 13.52 -7.50
N GLY A 33 15.87 13.02 -7.47
CA GLY A 33 17.06 13.81 -7.10
C GLY A 33 17.63 13.49 -5.71
N GLY A 34 17.04 12.55 -4.97
CA GLY A 34 17.51 12.13 -3.65
C GLY A 34 17.25 13.15 -2.54
N GLY A 35 18.07 13.08 -1.50
CA GLY A 35 17.89 13.86 -0.27
C GLY A 35 16.85 13.27 0.67
N ALA A 36 16.55 14.01 1.74
CA ALA A 36 15.56 13.58 2.73
C ALA A 36 14.15 13.55 2.13
N PRO A 37 13.40 12.44 2.29
CA PRO A 37 11.96 12.40 2.01
C PRO A 37 11.20 13.45 2.81
N VAL A 38 10.02 13.84 2.34
CA VAL A 38 9.10 14.68 3.12
C VAL A 38 8.39 13.81 4.14
N PHE A 39 8.47 14.18 5.42
CA PHE A 39 7.79 13.48 6.51
C PHE A 39 6.42 14.11 6.74
N MET A 40 5.35 13.34 6.56
CA MET A 40 3.98 13.82 6.74
C MET A 40 3.57 13.77 8.21
N GLU A 41 2.90 14.82 8.67
CA GLU A 41 2.34 14.89 10.03
C GLU A 41 0.85 14.51 10.03
N ARG A 42 0.07 15.07 9.10
CA ARG A 42 -1.39 14.86 9.04
C ARG A 42 -1.93 15.02 7.63
N ALA A 43 -3.15 14.55 7.41
CA ALA A 43 -3.85 14.71 6.14
C ALA A 43 -5.37 14.77 6.32
N GLN A 44 -6.06 15.50 5.44
CA GLN A 44 -7.51 15.71 5.46
C GLN A 44 -8.00 16.10 4.06
N GLY A 45 -9.05 15.43 3.58
CA GLY A 45 -9.56 15.65 2.22
C GLY A 45 -8.48 15.41 1.18
N ALA A 46 -8.26 16.38 0.29
CA ALA A 46 -7.24 16.29 -0.76
C ALA A 46 -5.86 16.83 -0.35
N HIS A 47 -5.61 17.11 0.94
CA HIS A 47 -4.38 17.74 1.39
C HIS A 47 -3.64 16.92 2.44
N PHE A 48 -2.31 17.02 2.43
CA PHE A 48 -1.47 16.63 3.56
C PHE A 48 -0.59 17.81 4.02
N TRP A 49 -0.17 17.72 5.28
CA TRP A 49 0.75 18.64 5.93
C TRP A 49 1.98 17.88 6.37
N ASP A 50 3.16 18.41 6.04
CA ASP A 50 4.41 17.86 6.54
C ASP A 50 4.72 18.34 7.96
N VAL A 51 5.72 17.71 8.58
CA VAL A 51 6.22 18.05 9.92
C VAL A 51 6.87 19.43 10.03
N ASP A 52 7.06 20.11 8.90
CA ASP A 52 7.59 21.47 8.80
C ASP A 52 6.44 22.50 8.57
N GLY A 53 5.18 22.06 8.58
CA GLY A 53 3.99 22.90 8.41
C GLY A 53 3.64 23.24 6.95
N ASN A 54 4.35 22.70 5.97
CA ASN A 54 4.01 22.88 4.56
C ASN A 54 2.73 22.12 4.20
N THR A 55 1.90 22.73 3.36
CA THR A 55 0.67 22.12 2.85
C THR A 55 0.83 21.73 1.38
N TYR A 56 0.27 20.59 1.00
CA TYR A 56 0.34 20.06 -0.35
C TYR A 56 -1.02 19.56 -0.81
N ILE A 57 -1.29 19.67 -2.10
CA ILE A 57 -2.39 18.93 -2.75
C ILE A 57 -1.89 17.51 -3.04
N ASP A 58 -2.59 16.51 -2.51
CA ASP A 58 -2.16 15.11 -2.61
C ASP A 58 -2.63 14.44 -3.90
N TYR A 59 -1.71 14.34 -4.86
CA TYR A 59 -1.87 13.49 -6.05
C TYR A 59 -1.24 12.10 -5.90
N LEU A 60 -0.55 11.83 -4.79
CA LEU A 60 0.01 10.51 -4.49
C LEU A 60 -1.09 9.56 -4.02
N ALA A 61 -2.03 10.04 -3.20
CA ALA A 61 -3.17 9.28 -2.67
C ALA A 61 -2.76 7.93 -2.06
N ALA A 62 -1.61 7.90 -1.38
CA ALA A 62 -0.94 6.70 -0.88
C ALA A 62 -0.80 5.57 -1.93
N TYR A 63 -0.53 5.93 -3.18
CA TYR A 63 -0.46 5.01 -4.33
C TYR A 63 -1.82 4.38 -4.73
N GLY A 64 -2.94 5.02 -4.38
CA GLY A 64 -4.28 4.64 -4.82
C GLY A 64 -5.37 4.49 -3.74
N PRO A 65 -5.11 3.96 -2.52
CA PRO A 65 -6.17 3.63 -1.56
C PRO A 65 -7.02 4.82 -1.08
N ILE A 66 -6.51 6.04 -1.18
CA ILE A 66 -7.15 7.25 -0.64
C ILE A 66 -8.15 7.85 -1.64
N ILE A 67 -9.02 7.03 -2.22
CA ILE A 67 -9.95 7.45 -3.28
C ILE A 67 -11.01 8.46 -2.80
N THR A 68 -11.36 8.43 -1.52
CA THR A 68 -12.32 9.35 -0.89
C THR A 68 -11.66 10.55 -0.19
N GLY A 69 -10.36 10.77 -0.40
CA GLY A 69 -9.57 11.71 0.38
C GLY A 69 -9.22 11.19 1.79
N HIS A 70 -8.36 11.92 2.48
CA HIS A 70 -7.85 11.59 3.82
C HIS A 70 -8.87 11.90 4.91
N ALA A 71 -8.89 11.05 5.95
CA ALA A 71 -9.74 11.15 7.13
C ALA A 71 -11.24 11.47 6.85
N PRO A 72 -11.90 10.76 5.91
CA PRO A 72 -13.30 11.01 5.64
C PRO A 72 -14.15 10.58 6.85
N PRO A 73 -15.07 11.42 7.35
CA PRO A 73 -15.70 11.21 8.66
C PRO A 73 -16.39 9.85 8.86
N HIS A 74 -16.99 9.30 7.80
CA HIS A 74 -17.68 8.00 7.88
C HIS A 74 -16.71 6.82 8.03
N ILE A 75 -15.55 6.85 7.35
CA ILE A 75 -14.51 5.81 7.48
C ILE A 75 -13.82 5.94 8.84
N THR A 76 -13.49 7.17 9.25
CA THR A 76 -12.88 7.42 10.56
C THR A 76 -13.76 6.85 11.68
N LYS A 77 -15.07 7.14 11.66
CA LYS A 77 -16.01 6.58 12.65
C LYS A 77 -16.05 5.05 12.62
N ALA A 78 -16.07 4.44 11.44
CA ALA A 78 -16.08 2.98 11.31
C ALA A 78 -14.80 2.33 11.87
N ILE A 79 -13.63 2.94 11.60
CA ILE A 79 -12.34 2.47 12.15
C ILE A 79 -12.30 2.63 13.67
N THR A 80 -12.72 3.79 14.20
CA THR A 80 -12.77 4.03 15.65
C THR A 80 -13.65 3.01 16.35
N HIS A 81 -14.85 2.78 15.82
CA HIS A 81 -15.75 1.78 16.38
C HIS A 81 -15.13 0.37 16.37
N ALA A 82 -14.53 -0.06 15.25
CA ALA A 82 -13.86 -1.35 15.18
C ALA A 82 -12.69 -1.47 16.16
N ALA A 83 -11.95 -0.38 16.39
CA ALA A 83 -10.89 -0.35 17.40
C ALA A 83 -11.42 -0.50 18.83
N GLU A 84 -12.57 0.09 19.13
CA GLU A 84 -13.24 -0.02 20.43
C GLU A 84 -13.83 -1.41 20.68
N THR A 85 -14.29 -2.10 19.63
CA THR A 85 -14.95 -3.42 19.75
C THR A 85 -14.01 -4.60 19.52
N GLY A 86 -12.75 -4.35 19.17
CA GLY A 86 -11.73 -5.35 18.84
C GLY A 86 -11.48 -5.46 17.33
N THR A 87 -10.20 -5.38 16.93
CA THR A 87 -9.80 -5.34 15.51
C THR A 87 -9.46 -6.72 14.92
N LEU A 88 -9.18 -7.72 15.76
CA LEU A 88 -8.74 -9.05 15.36
C LEU A 88 -9.23 -10.11 16.35
N TYR A 89 -9.90 -11.14 15.84
CA TYR A 89 -10.50 -12.19 16.67
C TYR A 89 -9.93 -13.59 16.42
N GLY A 90 -9.16 -13.80 15.35
CA GLY A 90 -8.66 -15.14 14.97
C GLY A 90 -9.75 -16.14 14.57
N THR A 91 -10.99 -15.66 14.36
CA THR A 91 -12.19 -16.43 14.04
C THR A 91 -13.10 -15.60 13.12
N PRO A 92 -14.02 -16.22 12.34
CA PRO A 92 -14.84 -15.49 11.37
C PRO A 92 -15.75 -14.41 11.96
N THR A 93 -16.08 -13.43 11.11
CA THR A 93 -16.95 -12.28 11.41
C THR A 93 -18.01 -12.08 10.30
N GLU A 94 -19.14 -11.45 10.64
CA GLU A 94 -20.17 -11.10 9.64
C GLU A 94 -19.66 -10.08 8.60
N LEU A 95 -18.68 -9.26 8.98
CA LEU A 95 -18.08 -8.24 8.11
C LEU A 95 -17.37 -8.85 6.90
N GLU A 96 -16.77 -10.04 7.05
CA GLU A 96 -16.14 -10.77 5.95
C GLU A 96 -17.17 -11.17 4.88
N ILE A 97 -18.34 -11.65 5.31
CA ILE A 97 -19.44 -12.02 4.40
C ILE A 97 -19.98 -10.78 3.71
N LYS A 98 -20.19 -9.70 4.46
CA LYS A 98 -20.68 -8.42 3.91
C LYS A 98 -19.74 -7.88 2.82
N LEU A 99 -18.44 -7.82 3.11
CA LEU A 99 -17.46 -7.35 2.12
C LEU A 99 -17.37 -8.27 0.91
N ALA A 100 -17.41 -9.59 1.10
CA ALA A 100 -17.40 -10.55 0.00
C ALA A 100 -18.61 -10.34 -0.93
N ARG A 101 -19.81 -10.13 -0.37
CA ARG A 101 -21.01 -9.81 -1.16
C ARG A 101 -20.86 -8.52 -1.97
N MET A 102 -20.42 -7.44 -1.32
CA MET A 102 -20.20 -6.15 -1.99
C MET A 102 -19.21 -6.27 -3.16
N LEU A 103 -18.14 -7.06 -3.00
CA LEU A 103 -17.18 -7.30 -4.09
C LEU A 103 -17.79 -8.09 -5.25
N LYS A 104 -18.63 -9.09 -4.98
CA LYS A 104 -19.32 -9.83 -6.04
C LYS A 104 -20.35 -8.97 -6.78
N GLU A 105 -21.03 -8.08 -6.07
CA GLU A 105 -21.95 -7.10 -6.67
C GLU A 105 -21.18 -6.10 -7.56
N ALA A 106 -20.01 -5.63 -7.11
CA ALA A 106 -19.16 -4.70 -7.87
C ALA A 106 -18.39 -5.37 -9.03
N ILE A 107 -18.07 -6.66 -8.92
CA ILE A 107 -17.31 -7.43 -9.91
C ILE A 107 -18.13 -8.69 -10.27
N PRO A 108 -19.07 -8.62 -11.22
CA PRO A 108 -20.02 -9.71 -11.49
C PRO A 108 -19.37 -11.05 -11.91
N SER A 109 -18.14 -11.01 -12.44
CA SER A 109 -17.38 -12.22 -12.81
C SER A 109 -16.70 -12.92 -11.62
N LEU A 110 -16.71 -12.31 -10.43
CA LEU A 110 -16.10 -12.87 -9.23
C LEU A 110 -17.02 -13.92 -8.60
N ASP A 111 -16.71 -15.20 -8.78
CA ASP A 111 -17.46 -16.28 -8.13
C ASP A 111 -17.19 -16.35 -6.62
N LYS A 112 -15.92 -16.45 -6.22
CA LYS A 112 -15.48 -16.55 -4.82
C LYS A 112 -14.29 -15.63 -4.58
N VAL A 113 -14.14 -15.19 -3.33
CA VAL A 113 -13.04 -14.33 -2.88
C VAL A 113 -12.35 -14.90 -1.65
N ARG A 114 -11.04 -14.64 -1.53
CA ARG A 114 -10.25 -14.86 -0.33
C ARG A 114 -9.52 -13.56 -0.01
N PHE A 115 -9.69 -13.05 1.22
CA PHE A 115 -8.98 -11.88 1.69
C PHE A 115 -7.57 -12.22 2.15
N VAL A 116 -6.64 -11.31 1.88
CA VAL A 116 -5.23 -11.33 2.26
C VAL A 116 -4.80 -9.88 2.55
N ASN A 117 -3.61 -9.66 3.09
CA ASN A 117 -3.20 -8.36 3.64
C ASN A 117 -2.47 -7.47 2.63
N SER A 118 -2.07 -8.02 1.47
CA SER A 118 -1.37 -7.23 0.45
C SER A 118 -1.59 -7.73 -0.98
N GLY A 119 -1.30 -6.86 -1.95
CA GLY A 119 -1.24 -7.25 -3.37
C GLY A 119 -0.19 -8.34 -3.65
N THR A 120 0.95 -8.33 -2.95
CA THR A 120 1.97 -9.38 -3.07
C THR A 120 1.40 -10.75 -2.67
N GLU A 121 0.72 -10.82 -1.52
CA GLU A 121 0.08 -12.06 -1.04
C GLU A 121 -1.01 -12.55 -2.01
N ALA A 122 -1.79 -11.62 -2.57
CA ALA A 122 -2.82 -11.94 -3.54
C ALA A 122 -2.22 -12.58 -4.80
N VAL A 123 -1.21 -11.95 -5.39
CA VAL A 123 -0.55 -12.44 -6.61
C VAL A 123 0.13 -13.79 -6.38
N MET A 124 0.93 -13.93 -5.32
CA MET A 124 1.65 -15.19 -5.06
C MET A 124 0.68 -16.36 -4.79
N THR A 125 -0.44 -16.09 -4.12
CA THR A 125 -1.49 -17.08 -3.88
C THR A 125 -2.19 -17.45 -5.19
N THR A 126 -2.53 -16.47 -6.03
CA THR A 126 -3.14 -16.72 -7.34
C THR A 126 -2.25 -17.57 -8.23
N ILE A 127 -0.95 -17.29 -8.30
CA ILE A 127 -0.01 -18.11 -9.08
C ILE A 127 0.00 -19.56 -8.56
N ARG A 128 0.02 -19.76 -7.24
CA ARG A 128 -0.02 -21.09 -6.63
C ARG A 128 -1.31 -21.85 -7.01
N VAL A 129 -2.46 -21.19 -6.92
CA VAL A 129 -3.77 -21.78 -7.29
C VAL A 129 -3.80 -22.11 -8.78
N ALA A 130 -3.34 -21.21 -9.66
CA ALA A 130 -3.33 -21.41 -11.10
C ALA A 130 -2.45 -22.61 -11.51
N ARG A 131 -1.27 -22.75 -10.90
CA ARG A 131 -0.40 -23.93 -11.10
C ARG A 131 -1.07 -25.22 -10.62
N ALA A 132 -1.67 -25.20 -9.42
CA ALA A 132 -2.35 -26.36 -8.86
C ALA A 132 -3.54 -26.82 -9.72
N TYR A 133 -4.28 -25.86 -10.30
CA TYR A 133 -5.42 -26.12 -11.18
C TYR A 133 -4.97 -26.65 -12.56
N THR A 134 -4.02 -25.96 -13.20
CA THR A 134 -3.62 -26.27 -14.59
C THR A 134 -2.57 -27.37 -14.71
N LYS A 135 -1.90 -27.72 -13.59
CA LYS A 135 -0.71 -28.60 -13.55
C LYS A 135 0.47 -28.11 -14.40
N ARG A 136 0.53 -26.80 -14.66
CA ARG A 136 1.60 -26.15 -15.44
C ARG A 136 2.52 -25.36 -14.51
N ASN A 137 3.80 -25.28 -14.88
CA ASN A 137 4.81 -24.61 -14.04
C ASN A 137 5.08 -23.16 -14.46
N LYS A 138 4.98 -22.86 -15.75
CA LYS A 138 5.32 -21.55 -16.31
C LYS A 138 4.17 -20.55 -16.15
N ILE A 139 4.53 -19.29 -15.93
CA ILE A 139 3.62 -18.13 -15.96
C ILE A 139 4.14 -17.13 -16.99
N ILE A 140 3.27 -16.26 -17.50
CA ILE A 140 3.64 -15.14 -18.36
C ILE A 140 3.45 -13.85 -17.55
N LYS A 141 4.46 -12.97 -17.61
CA LYS A 141 4.37 -11.57 -17.16
C LYS A 141 4.99 -10.67 -18.22
N PHE A 142 4.67 -9.39 -18.17
CA PHE A 142 5.22 -8.38 -19.07
C PHE A 142 6.34 -7.61 -18.38
N ALA A 143 7.34 -7.17 -19.14
CA ALA A 143 8.40 -6.32 -18.63
C ALA A 143 7.82 -4.97 -18.16
N GLY A 144 8.36 -4.42 -17.08
CA GLY A 144 7.86 -3.16 -16.51
C GLY A 144 6.66 -3.32 -15.57
N CYS A 145 5.89 -4.41 -15.65
CA CYS A 145 4.81 -4.66 -14.70
C CYS A 145 5.34 -5.13 -13.34
N TYR A 146 4.86 -4.51 -12.26
CA TYR A 146 5.12 -4.92 -10.88
C TYR A 146 3.90 -5.61 -10.27
N HIS A 147 4.10 -6.79 -9.68
CA HIS A 147 3.04 -7.59 -9.06
C HIS A 147 3.40 -8.04 -7.65
N GLY A 148 4.09 -7.16 -6.90
CA GLY A 148 4.65 -7.49 -5.60
C GLY A 148 6.07 -8.04 -5.69
N HIS A 149 6.62 -8.40 -4.53
CA HIS A 149 8.04 -8.78 -4.37
C HIS A 149 8.24 -10.28 -4.13
N SER A 150 7.31 -11.13 -4.58
CA SER A 150 7.56 -12.58 -4.55
C SER A 150 8.52 -12.97 -5.68
N ASP A 151 9.42 -13.91 -5.42
CA ASP A 151 10.47 -14.34 -6.36
C ASP A 151 9.93 -14.69 -7.76
N LEU A 152 8.71 -15.24 -7.80
CA LEU A 152 8.03 -15.66 -9.03
C LEU A 152 7.77 -14.51 -10.01
N VAL A 153 7.69 -13.27 -9.52
CA VAL A 153 7.35 -12.08 -10.33
C VAL A 153 8.43 -11.00 -10.28
N LEU A 154 9.51 -11.20 -9.53
CA LEU A 154 10.69 -10.32 -9.44
C LEU A 154 11.69 -10.55 -10.61
N VAL A 155 11.18 -10.78 -11.82
CA VAL A 155 11.98 -10.89 -13.05
C VAL A 155 11.55 -9.80 -14.01
N ALA A 156 12.45 -8.87 -14.37
CA ALA A 156 12.13 -7.68 -15.17
C ALA A 156 10.88 -6.93 -14.66
N ALA A 157 10.76 -6.78 -13.34
CA ALA A 157 9.79 -5.88 -12.72
C ALA A 157 10.19 -4.42 -13.05
N GLY A 158 9.25 -3.47 -13.04
CA GLY A 158 9.48 -2.05 -13.36
C GLY A 158 9.35 -1.08 -12.19
N SER A 159 9.45 -1.55 -10.95
CA SER A 159 9.33 -0.70 -9.74
C SER A 159 10.71 -0.40 -9.14
N GLY A 160 10.78 0.21 -7.95
CA GLY A 160 12.05 0.57 -7.28
C GLY A 160 13.20 -0.45 -7.29
N PRO A 161 12.98 -1.79 -7.31
CA PRO A 161 14.05 -2.78 -7.50
C PRO A 161 14.73 -2.76 -8.86
N SER A 162 14.13 -2.19 -9.90
CA SER A 162 14.71 -2.10 -11.25
C SER A 162 15.86 -1.10 -11.33
N THR A 163 16.01 -0.25 -10.31
CA THR A 163 17.03 0.80 -10.21
C THR A 163 18.02 0.58 -9.05
N LEU A 164 17.98 -0.60 -8.42
CA LEU A 164 18.95 -1.02 -7.40
C LEU A 164 20.12 -1.79 -8.03
#